data_AF-A0A7C7KX87-F1
#
_entry.id   AF-A0A7C7KX87-F1
#
_cell.length_a   1.000
_cell.length_b   1.000
_cell.length_c   1.000
_cell.angle_alpha   90.00
_cell.angle_beta   90.00
_cell.angle_gamma   90.00
#
_symmetry.space_group_name_H-M   'P 1'
#
loop_
_entity.id
_entity.type
_entity.pdbx_description
1 polymer ?
#
loop_
_entity_poly.entity_id
_entity_poly.type
_entity_poly.pdbx_seq_one_letter_code
_entity_poly.pdbx_strand_id
1 'polypeptide(L)' 'MVATGEPATLSYLSSAERRIVHLSLASHSQVISQSEGEGRERKLVIKPRP' A
#
# COMPACT_ATOMS: atom_id res chain seq x y z
N MET A 1 -17.08 6.57 -1.03
CA MET A 1 -16.88 6.19 0.38
C MET A 1 -15.68 5.27 0.45
N VAL A 2 -14.59 5.71 1.07
CA VAL A 2 -13.74 4.92 1.99
C VAL A 2 -12.89 5.98 2.69
N ALA A 3 -13.39 6.38 3.85
CA ALA A 3 -12.74 7.22 4.84
C ALA A 3 -12.53 6.38 6.11
N THR A 4 -12.28 5.08 5.93
CA THR A 4 -11.95 4.19 7.03
C THR A 4 -10.44 4.25 7.17
N GLY A 5 -9.94 4.68 8.33
CA GLY A 5 -8.52 4.57 8.72
C GLY A 5 -8.07 3.12 8.87
N GLU A 6 -8.64 2.20 8.09
CA GLU A 6 -8.39 0.78 8.10
C GLU A 6 -7.34 0.46 7.03
N PRO A 7 -6.40 -0.44 7.34
CA PRO A 7 -5.34 -0.80 6.43
C PRO A 7 -5.89 -1.51 5.18
N ALA A 8 -5.72 -0.89 4.01
CA ALA A 8 -6.06 -1.51 2.74
C ALA A 8 -4.93 -2.46 2.31
N THR A 9 -5.28 -3.73 2.08
CA THR A 9 -4.34 -4.75 1.60
C THR A 9 -4.60 -5.04 0.12
N LEU A 10 -3.60 -4.81 -0.72
CA LEU A 10 -3.63 -5.14 -2.15
C LEU A 10 -2.76 -6.37 -2.41
N SER A 11 -3.41 -7.52 -2.56
CA SER A 11 -2.77 -8.85 -2.56
C SER A 11 -2.21 -9.28 -3.93
N TYR A 12 -2.55 -8.61 -5.03
CA TYR A 12 -2.26 -9.08 -6.39
C TYR A 12 -1.68 -8.01 -7.33
N LEU A 13 -0.89 -7.07 -6.80
CA LEU A 13 -0.23 -6.08 -7.65
C LEU A 13 1.03 -6.67 -8.30
N SER A 14 1.14 -6.50 -9.61
CA SER A 14 2.40 -6.70 -10.33
C SER A 14 3.49 -5.77 -9.80
N SER A 15 4.75 -6.06 -10.12
CA SER A 15 5.88 -5.22 -9.70
C SER A 15 5.75 -3.76 -10.18
N ALA A 16 5.16 -3.56 -11.37
CA ALA A 16 4.91 -2.23 -11.93
C ALA A 16 3.83 -1.47 -11.15
N GLU A 17 2.70 -2.12 -10.85
CA GLU A 17 1.62 -1.51 -10.09
C GLU A 17 2.05 -1.16 -8.66
N ARG A 18 2.83 -2.02 -8.01
CA ARG A 18 3.43 -1.70 -6.70
C ARG A 18 4.29 -0.45 -6.75
N ARG A 19 5.06 -0.26 -7.82
CA ARG A 19 5.88 0.94 -8.01
C ARG A 19 5.02 2.19 -8.19
N ILE A 20 3.95 2.11 -8.98
CA ILE A 20 3.01 3.22 -9.16
C ILE A 20 2.38 3.62 -7.83
N VAL A 21 1.89 2.65 -7.05
CA VAL A 21 1.28 2.93 -5.75
C VAL A 21 2.30 3.51 -4.77
N HIS A 22 3.51 2.94 -4.69
CA HIS A 22 4.57 3.49 -3.85
C HIS A 22 4.94 4.93 -4.21
N LEU A 23 5.08 5.24 -5.50
CA LEU A 23 5.40 6.59 -5.95
C LEU A 23 4.26 7.57 -5.70
N SER A 24 3.01 7.14 -5.93
CA SER A 24 1.82 7.97 -5.71
C SER A 24 1.62 8.28 -4.23
N LEU A 25 1.90 7.32 -3.35
CA LEU A 25 1.75 7.47 -1.90
C LEU A 25 2.98 8.06 -1.20
N ALA A 26 4.14 8.12 -1.86
CA ALA A 26 5.35 8.72 -1.31
C ALA A 26 5.12 10.18 -0.88
N SER A 27 4.40 10.95 -1.72
CA SER A 27 4.07 12.36 -1.46
C SER A 27 2.80 12.56 -0.64
N HIS A 28 2.12 11.50 -0.19
CA HIS A 28 0.84 11.62 0.49
C HIS A 28 1.02 11.80 2.01
N SER A 29 0.66 12.96 2.55
CA SER A 29 0.93 13.31 3.96
C SER A 29 0.10 12.58 5.02
N GLN A 30 -0.90 11.79 4.61
CA GLN A 30 -1.86 11.14 5.53
C GLN A 30 -1.72 9.61 5.58
N VAL A 31 -0.97 9.01 4.66
CA VAL A 31 -0.86 7.55 4.54
C VAL A 31 0.55 7.10 4.17
N ILE A 32 0.89 5.88 4.52
CA ILE A 32 2.12 5.18 4.12
C ILE A 32 1.77 3.84 3.50
N SER A 33 2.57 3.43 2.53
CA SER A 33 2.50 2.09 1.92
C SER A 33 3.73 1.27 2.30
N GLN A 34 3.54 0.03 2.70
CA GLN A 34 4.59 -0.93 3.01
C GLN A 34 4.33 -2.26 2.29
N SER A 35 5.39 -2.91 1.81
CA SER A 35 5.29 -4.30 1.33
C SER A 35 5.51 -5.23 2.51
N GLU A 36 4.52 -6.06 2.85
CA GLU A 36 4.61 -7.07 3.90
C GLU A 36 4.55 -8.48 3.28
N GLY A 37 5.32 -9.43 3.84
CA GLY A 37 5.41 -10.81 3.35
C GLY A 37 6.44 -11.02 2.23
N GLU A 38 6.68 -12.28 1.89
CA GLU A 38 7.72 -12.70 0.94
C GLU A 38 7.14 -13.61 -0.16
N GLY A 39 7.80 -13.64 -1.33
CA GLY A 39 7.42 -14.50 -2.45
C GLY A 39 5.96 -14.31 -2.91
N ARG A 40 5.18 -15.41 -2.83
CA ARG A 40 3.76 -15.44 -3.25
C ARG A 40 2.81 -14.78 -2.23
N GLU A 41 3.26 -14.57 -1.01
CA GLU A 41 2.47 -13.95 0.06
C GLU A 41 2.74 -12.45 0.19
N ARG A 42 3.62 -11.91 -0.67
CA ARG A 42 3.97 -10.50 -0.64
C ARG A 42 2.79 -9.62 -1.05
N LYS A 43 2.25 -8.89 -0.08
CA LYS A 43 1.13 -7.96 -0.20
C LYS A 43 1.57 -6.52 0.02
N LEU A 44 0.89 -5.58 -0.63
CA LEU A 44 1.07 -4.15 -0.34
C LEU A 44 0.02 -3.73 0.69
N VAL A 45 0.46 -3.14 1.79
CA VAL A 45 -0.40 -2.66 2.87
C VAL A 45 -0.30 -1.15 2.95
N ILE A 46 -1.44 -0.47 2.91
CA ILE A 46 -1.54 0.98 3.05
C ILE A 46 -2.11 1.27 4.44
N LYS A 47 -1.40 2.06 5.24
CA LYS A 47 -1.77 2.41 6.63
C LYS A 47 -1.81 3.93 6.79
N PRO A 48 -2.69 4.50 7.63
CA PRO A 48 -2.65 5.91 7.96
C PRO A 48 -1.32 6.28 8.64
N ARG A 49 -0.82 7.50 8.38
CA ARG A 49 0.33 8.07 9.11
C ARG A 49 -0.13 8.48 10.51
N PRO A 50 0.67 8.21 11.57
CA PRO A 50 0.41 8.75 12.90
C PRO A 50 0.57 10.27 12.94
#